data_AF-A0A0F8X212-F1
#
_entry.id   AF-A0A0F8X212-F1
#
_cell.length_a   1.000
_cell.length_b   1.000
_cell.length_c   1.000
_cell.angle_alpha   90.00
_cell.angle_beta   90.00
_cell.angle_gamma   90.00
#
_symmetry.space_group_name_H-M   'P 1'
#
loop_
_entity.id
_entity.type
_entity.pdbx_description
1 polymer ?
#
loop_
_entity_poly.entity_id
_entity_poly.type
_entity_poly.pdbx_seq_one_letter_code
_entity_poly.pdbx_strand_id
1 'polypeptide(L)'
;IDEEGAVFDFGDLVSSLRRIRTSVGLNRFNGSDNSLIVEFLKAEAFSETLEGLLDGLPSSDRIDLRDDWRKENPEADAYLALFGFSGRIQSREAYDMVVEMASDLDITLTDLSTWLPPENVADGYFGYIELLEAGVSGSSNEAMWYRLINPVFDEWGQNAYGWQPANPKLKETRPTDAVQLLLDEYESLRKADGSADTAARKQFRKDNVTLDAYFVNVEGFTPADEDFKDISKEQYLEWYRLGLDKDNE
;
A
#
# COMPACT_ATOMS: atom_id res chain seq x y z
N ILE A 1 32.21 -4.73 4.97
CA ILE A 1 32.94 -3.53 4.50
C ILE A 1 34.17 -4.02 3.79
N ASP A 2 34.33 -3.72 2.51
CA ASP A 2 35.52 -4.09 1.74
C ASP A 2 36.75 -3.27 2.15
N GLU A 3 37.89 -3.50 1.49
CA GLU A 3 39.13 -2.78 1.76
C GLU A 3 39.04 -1.27 1.50
N GLU A 4 38.01 -0.81 0.76
CA GLU A 4 37.78 0.58 0.38
C GLU A 4 36.74 1.28 1.27
N GLY A 5 36.13 0.57 2.21
CA GLY A 5 35.10 1.14 3.08
C GLY A 5 33.67 1.00 2.54
N ALA A 6 33.45 0.30 1.43
CA ALA A 6 32.12 0.07 0.89
C ALA A 6 31.42 -1.07 1.66
N VAL A 7 30.15 -0.84 2.02
CA VAL A 7 29.31 -1.86 2.66
C VAL A 7 28.86 -2.82 1.59
N PHE A 8 29.36 -4.05 1.63
CA PHE A 8 28.90 -5.16 0.78
C PHE A 8 27.47 -5.51 1.21
N ASP A 9 26.49 -5.25 0.34
CA ASP A 9 25.08 -5.52 0.61
C ASP A 9 24.64 -6.88 0.04
N PHE A 10 23.39 -7.27 0.31
CA PHE A 10 22.87 -8.54 -0.20
C PHE A 10 22.75 -8.55 -1.73
N GLY A 11 22.56 -7.40 -2.37
CA GLY A 11 22.54 -7.29 -3.84
C GLY A 11 23.90 -7.65 -4.47
N ASP A 12 25.00 -7.25 -3.83
CA ASP A 12 26.35 -7.65 -4.23
C ASP A 12 26.58 -9.16 -4.10
N LEU A 13 26.01 -9.77 -3.06
CA LEU A 13 26.03 -11.23 -2.89
C LEU A 13 25.32 -11.93 -4.04
N VAL A 14 24.08 -11.52 -4.37
CA VAL A 14 23.31 -12.10 -5.48
C VAL A 14 24.07 -11.96 -6.81
N SER A 15 24.65 -10.79 -7.06
CA SER A 15 25.49 -10.54 -8.23
C SER A 15 26.73 -11.45 -8.27
N SER A 16 27.31 -11.71 -7.11
CA SER A 16 28.46 -12.62 -6.97
C SER A 16 28.07 -14.08 -7.17
N LEU A 17 26.89 -14.52 -6.70
CA LEU A 17 26.37 -15.87 -6.96
C LEU A 17 26.23 -16.12 -8.47
N ARG A 18 25.68 -15.17 -9.22
CA ARG A 18 25.59 -15.26 -10.70
C ARG A 18 26.97 -15.37 -11.36
N ARG A 19 27.94 -14.54 -10.94
CA ARG A 19 29.32 -14.59 -11.46
C ARG A 19 30.01 -15.93 -11.14
N ILE A 20 29.84 -16.42 -9.92
CA ILE A 20 30.37 -17.72 -9.48
C ILE A 20 29.76 -18.84 -10.33
N ARG A 21 28.43 -18.85 -10.52
CA ARG A 21 27.72 -19.82 -11.36
C ARG A 21 28.29 -19.90 -12.78
N THR A 22 28.55 -18.75 -13.40
CA THR A 22 29.20 -18.69 -14.72
C THR A 22 30.64 -19.23 -14.67
N SER A 23 31.41 -18.87 -13.63
CA SER A 23 32.83 -19.25 -13.52
C SER A 23 33.05 -20.73 -13.22
N VAL A 24 32.22 -21.36 -12.39
CA VAL A 24 32.38 -22.76 -11.96
C VAL A 24 31.63 -23.74 -12.87
N GLY A 25 30.73 -23.22 -13.71
CA GLY A 25 29.88 -23.98 -14.61
C GLY A 25 28.56 -24.43 -13.97
N LEU A 26 27.50 -24.46 -14.79
CA LEU A 26 26.12 -24.75 -14.36
C LEU A 26 26.01 -26.06 -13.59
N ASN A 27 26.59 -27.15 -14.10
CA ASN A 27 26.47 -28.47 -13.47
C ASN A 27 27.04 -28.52 -12.05
N ARG A 28 28.14 -27.80 -11.79
CA ARG A 28 28.79 -27.79 -10.48
C ARG A 28 28.05 -26.88 -9.51
N PHE A 29 27.62 -25.71 -9.97
CA PHE A 29 26.87 -24.76 -9.15
C PHE A 29 25.49 -25.32 -8.79
N ASN A 30 24.74 -25.81 -9.78
CA ASN A 30 23.40 -26.36 -9.59
C ASN A 30 23.38 -27.67 -8.79
N GLY A 31 24.53 -28.37 -8.69
CA GLY A 31 24.67 -29.58 -7.88
C GLY A 31 25.09 -29.32 -6.43
N SER A 32 25.20 -28.06 -6.01
CA SER A 32 25.54 -27.72 -4.63
C SER A 32 24.40 -28.04 -3.66
N ASP A 33 24.75 -28.53 -2.48
CA ASP A 33 23.88 -28.75 -1.33
C ASP A 33 23.84 -27.54 -0.37
N ASN A 34 24.52 -26.45 -0.70
CA ASN A 34 24.49 -25.23 0.09
C ASN A 34 23.11 -24.58 0.01
N SER A 35 22.48 -24.34 1.16
CA SER A 35 21.12 -23.81 1.26
C SER A 35 20.94 -22.50 0.49
N LEU A 36 21.84 -21.54 0.65
CA LEU A 36 21.77 -20.26 -0.08
C LEU A 36 21.78 -20.46 -1.61
N ILE A 37 22.60 -21.38 -2.11
CA ILE A 37 22.64 -21.71 -3.55
C ILE A 37 21.33 -22.36 -3.99
N VAL A 38 20.80 -23.30 -3.21
CA VAL A 38 19.52 -23.96 -3.49
C VAL A 38 18.38 -22.95 -3.56
N GLU A 39 18.28 -22.04 -2.58
CA GLU A 39 17.23 -21.02 -2.54
C GLU A 39 17.39 -19.97 -3.66
N PHE A 40 18.61 -19.57 -3.97
CA PHE A 40 18.90 -18.69 -5.10
C PHE A 40 18.45 -19.31 -6.44
N LEU A 41 18.67 -20.62 -6.64
CA LEU A 41 18.25 -21.32 -7.86
C LEU A 41 16.73 -21.43 -7.97
N LYS A 42 16.00 -21.55 -6.84
CA LYS A 42 14.54 -21.47 -6.85
C LYS A 42 14.06 -20.08 -7.28
N ALA A 43 14.68 -19.02 -6.75
CA ALA A 43 14.38 -17.65 -7.17
C ALA A 43 14.63 -17.41 -8.66
N GLU A 44 15.74 -17.95 -9.22
CA GLU A 44 15.99 -17.91 -10.66
C GLU A 44 14.90 -18.64 -11.46
N ALA A 45 14.47 -19.83 -11.02
CA ALA A 45 13.40 -20.57 -11.69
C ALA A 45 12.06 -19.82 -11.68
N PHE A 46 11.71 -19.16 -10.57
CA PHE A 46 10.53 -18.29 -10.52
C PHE A 46 10.69 -17.08 -11.45
N SER A 47 11.86 -16.46 -11.49
CA SER A 47 12.15 -15.33 -12.38
C SER A 47 12.04 -15.72 -13.85
N GLU A 48 12.56 -16.88 -14.24
CA GLU A 48 12.44 -17.40 -15.61
C GLU A 48 10.98 -17.70 -15.97
N THR A 49 10.22 -18.29 -15.05
CA THR A 49 8.78 -18.55 -15.24
C THR A 49 8.02 -17.25 -15.47
N LEU A 50 8.24 -16.24 -14.62
CA LEU A 50 7.61 -14.94 -14.73
C LEU A 50 7.98 -14.24 -16.05
N GLU A 51 9.27 -14.18 -16.42
CA GLU A 51 9.67 -13.57 -17.68
C GLU A 51 9.10 -14.31 -18.90
N GLY A 52 8.94 -15.63 -18.83
CA GLY A 52 8.26 -16.41 -19.86
C GLY A 52 6.77 -16.04 -20.03
N LEU A 53 6.06 -15.75 -18.92
CA LEU A 53 4.67 -15.28 -18.97
C LEU A 53 4.55 -13.87 -19.55
N LEU A 54 5.57 -13.04 -19.33
CA LEU A 54 5.60 -11.64 -19.79
C LEU A 54 6.13 -11.48 -21.22
N ASP A 55 6.66 -12.54 -21.83
CA ASP A 55 7.28 -12.49 -23.15
C ASP A 55 6.26 -12.11 -24.24
N GLY A 56 6.67 -11.20 -25.13
CA GLY A 56 5.82 -10.71 -26.21
C GLY A 56 4.70 -9.73 -25.80
N LEU A 57 4.50 -9.45 -24.51
CA LEU A 57 3.48 -8.49 -24.05
C LEU A 57 3.97 -7.02 -24.14
N PRO A 58 3.06 -6.06 -24.40
CA PRO A 58 3.35 -4.63 -24.25
C PRO A 58 3.80 -4.27 -22.83
N SER A 59 4.62 -3.23 -22.69
CA SER A 59 5.19 -2.84 -21.38
C SER A 59 4.15 -2.49 -20.31
N SER A 60 2.98 -1.94 -20.68
CA SER A 60 1.88 -1.68 -19.75
C SER A 60 1.33 -2.98 -19.17
N ASP A 61 0.99 -3.91 -20.05
CA ASP A 61 0.34 -5.18 -19.70
C ASP A 61 1.29 -6.07 -18.91
N ARG A 62 2.61 -5.91 -19.11
CA ARG A 62 3.63 -6.59 -18.34
C ARG A 62 3.67 -6.18 -16.87
N ILE A 63 3.36 -4.92 -16.54
CA ILE A 63 3.40 -4.44 -15.15
C ILE A 63 2.21 -5.03 -14.39
N ASP A 64 1.01 -4.85 -14.93
CA ASP A 64 -0.22 -5.33 -14.30
C ASP A 64 -0.19 -6.85 -14.12
N LEU A 65 0.14 -7.61 -15.18
CA LEU A 65 0.23 -9.07 -15.10
C LEU A 65 1.33 -9.56 -14.14
N ARG A 66 2.46 -8.84 -14.06
CA ARG A 66 3.54 -9.20 -13.14
C ARG A 66 3.09 -9.07 -11.69
N ASP A 67 2.45 -7.97 -11.36
CA ASP A 67 2.00 -7.71 -9.99
C ASP A 67 0.86 -8.67 -9.61
N ASP A 68 -0.10 -8.91 -10.51
CA ASP A 68 -1.17 -9.89 -10.30
C ASP A 68 -0.63 -11.32 -10.09
N TRP A 69 0.28 -11.78 -10.95
CA TRP A 69 0.88 -13.11 -10.81
C TRP A 69 1.64 -13.26 -9.49
N ARG A 70 2.37 -12.23 -9.06
CA ARG A 70 3.12 -12.26 -7.79
C ARG A 70 2.17 -12.32 -6.59
N LYS A 71 1.03 -11.63 -6.62
CA LYS A 71 0.00 -11.74 -5.56
C LYS A 71 -0.60 -13.14 -5.49
N GLU A 72 -0.87 -13.76 -6.64
CA GLU A 72 -1.40 -15.12 -6.73
C GLU A 72 -0.37 -16.20 -6.38
N ASN A 73 0.92 -15.86 -6.36
CA ASN A 73 2.03 -16.77 -6.10
C ASN A 73 2.95 -16.20 -4.99
N PRO A 74 2.48 -16.11 -3.72
CA PRO A 74 3.19 -15.44 -2.64
C PRO A 74 4.58 -16.04 -2.35
N GLU A 75 4.74 -17.36 -2.50
CA GLU A 75 6.06 -18.00 -2.39
C GLU A 75 7.02 -17.44 -3.44
N ALA A 76 6.61 -17.42 -4.71
CA ALA A 76 7.45 -16.87 -5.78
C ALA A 76 7.77 -15.39 -5.53
N ASP A 77 6.78 -14.60 -5.11
CA ASP A 77 6.98 -13.20 -4.75
C ASP A 77 8.03 -13.03 -3.64
N ALA A 78 7.98 -13.88 -2.61
CA ALA A 78 8.93 -13.87 -1.51
C ALA A 78 10.37 -14.17 -2.00
N TYR A 79 10.58 -15.21 -2.81
CA TYR A 79 11.90 -15.51 -3.37
C TYR A 79 12.42 -14.40 -4.27
N LEU A 80 11.56 -13.85 -5.11
CA LEU A 80 11.93 -12.77 -6.03
C LEU A 80 12.27 -11.49 -5.27
N ALA A 81 11.59 -11.21 -4.16
CA ALA A 81 11.88 -10.06 -3.29
C ALA A 81 13.17 -10.26 -2.51
N LEU A 82 13.36 -11.43 -1.88
CA LEU A 82 14.55 -11.78 -1.10
C LEU A 82 15.83 -11.61 -1.94
N PHE A 83 15.85 -12.18 -3.15
CA PHE A 83 17.03 -12.16 -4.02
C PHE A 83 17.08 -10.98 -5.01
N GLY A 84 16.25 -9.95 -4.82
CA GLY A 84 16.30 -8.72 -5.62
C GLY A 84 16.02 -8.91 -7.12
N PHE A 85 15.26 -9.96 -7.48
CA PHE A 85 14.80 -10.18 -8.87
C PHE A 85 13.58 -9.33 -9.21
N SER A 86 12.90 -8.78 -8.21
CA SER A 86 11.66 -8.05 -8.40
C SER A 86 11.63 -6.72 -7.65
N GLY A 87 10.66 -5.88 -7.99
CA GLY A 87 10.42 -4.62 -7.30
C GLY A 87 9.72 -4.83 -5.96
N ARG A 88 8.78 -3.94 -5.65
CA ARG A 88 7.97 -3.97 -4.42
C ARG A 88 7.32 -5.33 -4.20
N ILE A 89 7.38 -5.84 -2.97
CA ILE A 89 6.65 -7.03 -2.54
C ILE A 89 5.15 -6.75 -2.57
N GLN A 90 4.35 -7.75 -2.98
CA GLN A 90 2.96 -7.54 -3.38
C GLN A 90 1.96 -7.95 -2.31
N SER A 91 2.30 -8.88 -1.42
CA SER A 91 1.38 -9.35 -0.38
C SER A 91 2.04 -9.48 0.99
N ARG A 92 1.21 -9.40 2.04
CA ARG A 92 1.66 -9.65 3.41
C ARG A 92 2.16 -11.08 3.59
N GLU A 93 1.48 -12.04 2.97
CA GLU A 93 1.89 -13.44 3.01
C GLU A 93 3.30 -13.65 2.45
N ALA A 94 3.61 -13.05 1.28
CA ALA A 94 4.95 -13.11 0.72
C ALA A 94 5.98 -12.44 1.65
N TYR A 95 5.62 -11.33 2.29
CA TYR A 95 6.50 -10.64 3.23
C TYR A 95 6.84 -11.50 4.44
N ASP A 96 5.84 -12.14 5.05
CA ASP A 96 6.06 -13.02 6.21
C ASP A 96 6.99 -14.18 5.83
N MET A 97 6.87 -14.73 4.61
CA MET A 97 7.81 -15.73 4.08
C MET A 97 9.23 -15.16 3.91
N VAL A 98 9.38 -13.92 3.45
CA VAL A 98 10.71 -13.26 3.37
C VAL A 98 11.33 -13.11 4.76
N VAL A 99 10.54 -12.72 5.77
CA VAL A 99 11.04 -12.59 7.16
C VAL A 99 11.55 -13.94 7.67
N GLU A 100 10.79 -15.02 7.45
CA GLU A 100 11.20 -16.37 7.84
C GLU A 100 12.47 -16.81 7.11
N MET A 101 12.52 -16.68 5.78
CA MET A 101 13.70 -17.03 4.98
C MET A 101 14.94 -16.21 5.36
N ALA A 102 14.77 -14.92 5.64
CA ALA A 102 15.87 -14.06 6.09
C ALA A 102 16.43 -14.56 7.42
N SER A 103 15.55 -14.89 8.38
CA SER A 103 15.94 -15.47 9.67
C SER A 103 16.68 -16.80 9.50
N ASP A 104 16.20 -17.70 8.64
CA ASP A 104 16.84 -19.00 8.37
C ASP A 104 18.24 -18.86 7.76
N LEU A 105 18.47 -17.77 7.02
CA LEU A 105 19.76 -17.45 6.42
C LEU A 105 20.69 -16.62 7.33
N ASP A 106 20.25 -16.28 8.55
CA ASP A 106 20.95 -15.39 9.49
C ASP A 106 21.20 -13.98 8.88
N ILE A 107 20.18 -13.46 8.18
CA ILE A 107 20.18 -12.15 7.51
C ILE A 107 19.10 -11.27 8.13
N THR A 108 19.38 -9.98 8.30
CA THR A 108 18.36 -9.03 8.77
C THR A 108 17.61 -8.41 7.59
N LEU A 109 16.35 -8.02 7.78
CA LEU A 109 15.57 -7.34 6.73
C LEU A 109 16.25 -6.06 6.22
N THR A 110 17.01 -5.38 7.08
CA THR A 110 17.80 -4.20 6.71
C THR A 110 18.93 -4.50 5.72
N ASP A 111 19.38 -5.75 5.61
CA ASP A 111 20.43 -6.16 4.67
C ASP A 111 19.88 -6.47 3.26
N LEU A 112 18.60 -6.85 3.15
CA LEU A 112 18.01 -7.41 1.93
C LEU A 112 17.72 -6.37 0.86
N SER A 113 17.06 -5.26 1.23
CA SER A 113 16.93 -4.08 0.36
C SER A 113 16.29 -2.92 1.11
N THR A 114 16.48 -1.71 0.58
CA THR A 114 15.74 -0.52 1.01
C THR A 114 14.25 -0.54 0.63
N TRP A 115 13.82 -1.51 -0.18
CA TRP A 115 12.47 -1.57 -0.73
C TRP A 115 11.52 -2.46 0.06
N LEU A 116 12.04 -3.33 0.92
CA LEU A 116 11.24 -4.08 1.87
C LEU A 116 10.91 -3.17 3.07
N PRO A 117 9.62 -3.05 3.45
CA PRO A 117 9.27 -2.30 4.65
C PRO A 117 9.86 -3.01 5.88
N PRO A 118 10.38 -2.29 6.88
CA PRO A 118 10.67 -2.86 8.19
C PRO A 118 9.41 -3.47 8.82
N GLU A 119 9.59 -4.42 9.74
CA GLU A 119 8.47 -5.16 10.35
C GLU A 119 7.44 -4.25 11.04
N ASN A 120 7.91 -3.19 11.72
CA ASN A 120 7.03 -2.21 12.36
C ASN A 120 6.30 -1.28 11.37
N VAL A 121 6.60 -1.38 10.07
CA VAL A 121 5.99 -0.61 8.97
C VAL A 121 5.07 -1.50 8.11
N ALA A 122 5.20 -2.82 8.18
CA ALA A 122 4.54 -3.76 7.28
C ALA A 122 3.02 -3.59 7.22
N ASP A 123 2.33 -3.48 8.36
CA ASP A 123 0.86 -3.27 8.39
C ASP A 123 0.45 -2.00 7.64
N GLY A 124 1.16 -0.90 7.88
CA GLY A 124 0.92 0.38 7.19
C GLY A 124 1.23 0.32 5.70
N TYR A 125 2.28 -0.41 5.32
CA TYR A 125 2.64 -0.59 3.92
C TYR A 125 1.59 -1.38 3.15
N PHE A 126 1.16 -2.53 3.66
CA PHE A 126 0.19 -3.37 2.95
C PHE A 126 -1.20 -2.78 2.95
N GLY A 127 -1.65 -2.17 4.05
CA GLY A 127 -2.94 -1.47 4.02
C GLY A 127 -2.95 -0.25 3.09
N TYR A 128 -1.80 0.40 2.88
CA TYR A 128 -1.67 1.44 1.85
C TYR A 128 -1.70 0.87 0.43
N ILE A 129 -1.09 -0.30 0.19
CA ILE A 129 -1.18 -1.00 -1.10
C ILE A 129 -2.64 -1.34 -1.41
N GLU A 130 -3.36 -1.95 -0.46
CA GLU A 130 -4.78 -2.28 -0.61
C GLU A 130 -5.61 -1.03 -0.95
N LEU A 131 -5.31 0.11 -0.32
CA LEU A 131 -5.93 1.39 -0.62
C LEU A 131 -5.73 1.80 -2.08
N LEU A 132 -4.49 1.72 -2.58
CA LEU A 132 -4.17 2.07 -3.97
C LEU A 132 -4.87 1.13 -4.97
N GLU A 133 -4.96 -0.16 -4.63
CA GLU A 133 -5.61 -1.19 -5.45
C GLU A 133 -7.13 -1.01 -5.52
N ALA A 134 -7.73 -0.48 -4.45
CA ALA A 134 -9.12 -0.02 -4.46
C ALA A 134 -9.34 1.21 -5.36
N GLY A 135 -8.30 1.73 -6.01
CA GLY A 135 -8.36 2.86 -6.94
C GLY A 135 -8.13 4.22 -6.28
N VAL A 136 -7.75 4.25 -5.01
CA VAL A 136 -7.44 5.50 -4.30
C VAL A 136 -6.12 6.05 -4.82
N SER A 137 -6.13 7.29 -5.32
CA SER A 137 -4.88 7.95 -5.73
C SER A 137 -3.98 8.19 -4.52
N GLY A 138 -2.67 7.91 -4.65
CA GLY A 138 -1.69 8.15 -3.58
C GLY A 138 -1.53 9.63 -3.17
N SER A 139 -2.07 10.58 -3.94
CA SER A 139 -2.14 12.01 -3.59
C SER A 139 -3.50 12.47 -3.07
N SER A 140 -4.47 11.56 -2.95
CA SER A 140 -5.81 11.87 -2.43
C SER A 140 -5.80 12.20 -0.94
N ASN A 141 -6.84 12.88 -0.46
CA ASN A 141 -7.03 13.13 0.97
C ASN A 141 -7.11 11.82 1.77
N GLU A 142 -7.71 10.78 1.21
CA GLU A 142 -7.84 9.46 1.82
C GLU A 142 -6.47 8.79 2.03
N ALA A 143 -5.62 8.77 1.00
CA ALA A 143 -4.24 8.32 1.10
C ALA A 143 -3.44 9.13 2.13
N MET A 144 -3.64 10.45 2.20
CA MET A 144 -2.99 11.28 3.22
C MET A 144 -3.52 11.00 4.63
N TRP A 145 -4.82 10.75 4.80
CA TRP A 145 -5.39 10.38 6.11
C TRP A 145 -4.85 9.05 6.59
N TYR A 146 -4.77 8.06 5.70
CA TYR A 146 -4.16 6.77 5.99
C TYR A 146 -2.72 6.93 6.52
N ARG A 147 -1.93 7.78 5.87
CA ARG A 147 -0.56 8.11 6.30
C ARG A 147 -0.53 8.84 7.65
N LEU A 148 -1.47 9.77 7.91
CA LEU A 148 -1.54 10.51 9.17
C LEU A 148 -1.86 9.65 10.40
N ILE A 149 -2.61 8.54 10.20
CA ILE A 149 -2.92 7.58 11.26
C ILE A 149 -1.87 6.47 11.38
N ASN A 150 -1.01 6.31 10.37
CA ASN A 150 0.14 5.39 10.35
C ASN A 150 1.46 6.18 10.31
N PRO A 151 1.83 6.95 11.35
CA PRO A 151 2.95 7.89 11.30
C PRO A 151 4.31 7.22 11.06
N VAL A 152 4.50 5.99 11.55
CA VAL A 152 5.75 5.21 11.35
C VAL A 152 5.90 4.84 9.86
N PHE A 153 4.81 4.45 9.21
CA PHE A 153 4.79 4.19 7.77
C PHE A 153 4.99 5.46 6.95
N ASP A 154 4.37 6.57 7.36
CA ASP A 154 4.56 7.87 6.71
C ASP A 154 6.03 8.30 6.72
N GLU A 155 6.69 8.24 7.89
CA GLU A 155 8.11 8.55 8.04
C GLU A 155 8.99 7.63 7.19
N TRP A 156 8.72 6.33 7.20
CA TRP A 156 9.43 5.39 6.35
C TRP A 156 9.24 5.71 4.86
N GLY A 157 8.02 6.01 4.41
CA GLY A 157 7.74 6.38 3.02
C GLY A 157 8.40 7.69 2.60
N GLN A 158 8.51 8.67 3.50
CA GLN A 158 9.30 9.88 3.28
C GLN A 158 10.77 9.56 3.03
N ASN A 159 11.36 8.65 3.82
CA ASN A 159 12.77 8.27 3.70
C ASN A 159 13.03 7.36 2.47
N ALA A 160 12.18 6.37 2.24
CA ALA A 160 12.35 5.35 1.20
C ALA A 160 11.96 5.85 -0.20
N TYR A 161 10.93 6.69 -0.29
CA TYR A 161 10.36 7.13 -1.58
C TYR A 161 10.37 8.66 -1.79
N GLY A 162 10.89 9.44 -0.84
CA GLY A 162 10.93 10.89 -0.95
C GLY A 162 9.54 11.55 -0.87
N TRP A 163 8.58 10.90 -0.21
CA TRP A 163 7.25 11.48 -0.02
C TRP A 163 7.34 12.82 0.72
N GLN A 164 6.46 13.75 0.35
CA GLN A 164 6.24 14.93 1.19
C GLN A 164 5.45 14.53 2.43
N PRO A 165 5.72 15.09 3.62
CA PRO A 165 4.96 14.79 4.82
C PRO A 165 3.46 14.95 4.60
N ALA A 166 2.65 14.04 5.14
CA ALA A 166 1.20 14.16 5.04
C ALA A 166 0.74 15.47 5.72
N ASN A 167 -0.16 16.22 5.07
CA ASN A 167 -0.59 17.53 5.56
C ASN A 167 -1.35 17.39 6.89
N PRO A 168 -0.81 17.85 8.04
CA PRO A 168 -1.43 17.62 9.34
C PRO A 168 -2.80 18.29 9.49
N LYS A 169 -3.07 19.34 8.69
CA LYS A 169 -4.39 20.00 8.67
C LYS A 169 -5.51 19.05 8.21
N LEU A 170 -5.17 18.00 7.46
CA LEU A 170 -6.14 16.99 7.03
C LEU A 170 -6.66 16.16 8.21
N LYS A 171 -5.99 16.14 9.37
CA LYS A 171 -6.54 15.48 10.58
C LYS A 171 -7.85 16.13 11.02
N GLU A 172 -8.03 17.42 10.78
CA GLU A 172 -9.27 18.15 11.11
C GLU A 172 -10.40 17.85 10.13
N THR A 173 -10.09 17.23 8.98
CA THR A 173 -11.03 17.01 7.88
C THR A 173 -11.27 15.53 7.60
N ARG A 174 -10.64 14.61 8.33
CA ARG A 174 -10.90 13.16 8.16
C ARG A 174 -12.36 12.88 8.52
N PRO A 175 -13.14 12.12 7.75
CA PRO A 175 -14.44 11.66 8.20
C PRO A 175 -14.26 10.67 9.37
N THR A 176 -15.18 10.66 10.35
CA THR A 176 -15.27 9.54 11.30
C THR A 176 -15.75 8.29 10.56
N ASP A 177 -15.58 7.11 11.14
CA ASP A 177 -16.08 5.86 10.53
C ASP A 177 -17.60 5.94 10.26
N ALA A 178 -18.37 6.59 11.16
CA ALA A 178 -19.79 6.83 10.95
C ALA A 178 -20.06 7.75 9.74
N VAL A 179 -19.31 8.84 9.60
CA VAL A 179 -19.43 9.73 8.43
C VAL A 179 -18.99 9.02 7.15
N GLN A 180 -17.97 8.15 7.22
CA GLN A 180 -17.52 7.38 6.07
C GLN A 180 -18.61 6.41 5.58
N LEU A 181 -19.29 5.69 6.49
CA LEU A 181 -20.44 4.85 6.12
C LEU A 181 -21.54 5.65 5.41
N LEU A 182 -21.84 6.85 5.92
CA LEU A 182 -22.80 7.76 5.27
C LEU A 182 -22.31 8.28 3.92
N LEU A 183 -21.01 8.53 3.76
CA LEU A 183 -20.40 8.92 2.48
C LEU A 183 -20.50 7.78 1.45
N ASP A 184 -20.26 6.54 1.86
CA ASP A 184 -20.34 5.37 0.99
C ASP A 184 -21.79 5.15 0.51
N GLU A 185 -22.76 5.24 1.43
CA GLU A 185 -24.19 5.19 1.09
C GLU A 185 -24.57 6.33 0.14
N TYR A 186 -24.15 7.56 0.43
CA TYR A 186 -24.36 8.72 -0.42
C TYR A 186 -23.76 8.52 -1.83
N GLU A 187 -22.57 7.95 -1.93
CA GLU A 187 -21.91 7.71 -3.21
C GLU A 187 -22.60 6.62 -4.04
N SER A 188 -23.23 5.64 -3.38
CA SER A 188 -24.04 4.61 -4.02
C SER A 188 -25.33 5.12 -4.66
N LEU A 189 -25.80 6.33 -4.29
CA LEU A 189 -26.99 6.98 -4.85
C LEU A 189 -26.74 7.45 -6.29
N ARG A 190 -26.85 6.50 -7.21
CA ARG A 190 -26.60 6.64 -8.66
C ARG A 190 -27.87 6.27 -9.43
N LYS A 191 -28.08 6.90 -10.59
CA LYS A 191 -29.11 6.53 -11.56
C LYS A 191 -28.70 5.25 -12.30
N ALA A 192 -29.62 4.68 -13.07
CA ALA A 192 -29.37 3.49 -13.89
C ALA A 192 -28.24 3.68 -14.93
N ASP A 193 -27.93 4.93 -15.31
CA ASP A 193 -26.83 5.27 -16.23
C ASP A 193 -25.48 5.49 -15.52
N GLY A 194 -25.40 5.27 -14.20
CA GLY A 194 -24.20 5.49 -13.38
C GLY A 194 -23.94 6.96 -13.02
N SER A 195 -24.75 7.90 -13.50
CA SER A 195 -24.64 9.30 -13.06
C SER A 195 -25.18 9.48 -11.64
N ALA A 196 -24.70 10.51 -10.93
CA ALA A 196 -25.20 10.80 -9.59
C ALA A 196 -26.69 11.19 -9.61
N ASP A 197 -27.49 10.61 -8.71
CA ASP A 197 -28.87 11.06 -8.50
C ASP A 197 -28.85 12.28 -7.57
N THR A 198 -28.76 13.47 -8.16
CA THR A 198 -28.68 14.74 -7.42
C THR A 198 -29.86 14.95 -6.47
N ALA A 199 -31.06 14.49 -6.82
CA ALA A 199 -32.24 14.66 -5.98
C ALA A 199 -32.18 13.73 -4.76
N ALA A 200 -31.88 12.45 -4.99
CA ALA A 200 -31.72 11.47 -3.91
C ALA A 200 -30.56 11.85 -2.98
N ARG A 201 -29.41 12.26 -3.53
CA ARG A 201 -28.25 12.72 -2.76
C ARG A 201 -28.55 13.95 -1.92
N LYS A 202 -29.27 14.93 -2.48
CA LYS A 202 -29.68 16.13 -1.72
C LYS A 202 -30.61 15.73 -0.57
N GLN A 203 -31.59 14.86 -0.81
CA GLN A 203 -32.50 14.39 0.24
C GLN A 203 -31.74 13.60 1.31
N PHE A 204 -30.83 12.70 0.92
CA PHE A 204 -30.00 11.94 1.85
C PHE A 204 -29.17 12.85 2.78
N ARG A 205 -28.59 13.93 2.25
CA ARG A 205 -27.92 14.95 3.08
C ARG A 205 -28.88 15.65 4.04
N LYS A 206 -30.12 15.92 3.64
CA LYS A 206 -31.13 16.50 4.54
C LYS A 206 -31.47 15.56 5.70
N ASP A 207 -31.57 14.27 5.40
CA ASP A 207 -31.93 13.25 6.38
C ASP A 207 -30.75 12.87 7.28
N ASN A 208 -29.51 13.22 6.91
CA ASN A 208 -28.28 12.90 7.64
C ASN A 208 -27.48 14.17 7.95
N VAL A 209 -27.84 14.87 9.02
CA VAL A 209 -27.23 16.17 9.38
C VAL A 209 -25.71 16.09 9.58
N THR A 210 -25.20 14.98 10.10
CA THR A 210 -23.76 14.77 10.34
C THR A 210 -22.99 14.73 9.03
N LEU A 211 -23.55 14.08 8.00
CA LEU A 211 -23.00 14.06 6.65
C LEU A 211 -23.09 15.45 5.99
N ASP A 212 -24.22 16.14 6.11
CA ASP A 212 -24.36 17.49 5.54
C ASP A 212 -23.34 18.46 6.14
N ALA A 213 -23.20 18.43 7.46
CA ALA A 213 -22.26 19.27 8.18
C ALA A 213 -20.80 18.95 7.80
N TYR A 214 -20.45 17.69 7.53
CA TYR A 214 -19.16 17.34 6.94
C TYR A 214 -18.98 18.02 5.56
N PHE A 215 -19.93 17.86 4.64
CA PHE A 215 -19.85 18.49 3.32
C PHE A 215 -19.75 20.02 3.39
N VAL A 216 -20.44 20.67 4.32
CA VAL A 216 -20.40 22.13 4.48
C VAL A 216 -19.04 22.58 5.05
N ASN A 217 -18.60 21.97 6.15
CA ASN A 217 -17.45 22.45 6.92
C ASN A 217 -16.10 21.99 6.35
N VAL A 218 -16.09 20.82 5.70
CA VAL A 218 -14.87 20.20 5.14
C VAL A 218 -14.78 20.44 3.64
N GLU A 219 -15.84 20.13 2.91
CA GLU A 219 -15.86 20.20 1.44
C GLU A 219 -16.32 21.57 0.89
N GLY A 220 -16.82 22.46 1.76
CA GLY A 220 -17.25 23.82 1.40
C GLY A 220 -18.59 23.90 0.65
N PHE A 221 -19.45 22.90 0.79
CA PHE A 221 -20.75 22.87 0.13
C PHE A 221 -21.76 23.83 0.78
N THR A 222 -22.80 24.21 0.04
CA THR A 222 -23.97 24.86 0.64
C THR A 222 -24.79 23.83 1.42
N PRO A 223 -25.32 24.18 2.62
CA PRO A 223 -26.19 23.29 3.39
C PRO A 223 -27.33 22.72 2.56
N ALA A 224 -27.65 21.43 2.76
CA ALA A 224 -28.74 20.79 2.01
C ALA A 224 -30.12 21.29 2.47
N ASP A 225 -30.24 21.71 3.73
CA ASP A 225 -31.42 22.33 4.33
C ASP A 225 -31.10 23.70 4.97
N GLU A 226 -32.07 24.62 4.94
CA GLU A 226 -31.95 25.96 5.52
C GLU A 226 -31.80 25.90 7.04
N ASP A 227 -32.38 24.90 7.68
CA ASP A 227 -32.28 24.69 9.13
C ASP A 227 -30.84 24.31 9.57
N PHE A 228 -29.96 23.97 8.63
CA PHE A 228 -28.57 23.61 8.90
C PHE A 228 -27.59 24.78 8.74
N LYS A 229 -28.03 25.93 8.21
CA LYS A 229 -27.16 27.08 7.95
C LYS A 229 -26.54 27.70 9.21
N ASP A 230 -27.17 27.49 10.36
CA ASP A 230 -26.77 28.07 11.64
C ASP A 230 -25.91 27.10 12.48
N ILE A 231 -25.62 25.88 11.98
CA ILE A 231 -24.72 24.95 12.64
C ILE A 231 -23.28 25.49 12.49
N SER A 232 -22.74 26.00 13.60
CA SER A 232 -21.34 26.45 13.63
C SER A 232 -20.37 25.31 13.38
N LYS A 233 -19.17 25.63 12.87
CA LYS A 233 -18.08 24.66 12.72
C LYS A 233 -17.77 23.98 14.05
N GLU A 234 -17.78 24.73 15.14
CA GLU A 234 -17.52 24.22 16.50
C GLU A 234 -18.58 23.22 16.95
N GLN A 235 -19.86 23.52 16.73
CA GLN A 235 -20.98 22.63 17.06
C GLN A 235 -20.92 21.33 16.24
N TYR A 236 -20.60 21.45 14.94
CA TYR A 236 -20.33 20.28 14.10
C TYR A 236 -19.14 19.47 14.62
N LEU A 237 -18.02 20.11 14.93
CA LEU A 237 -16.83 19.41 15.44
C LEU A 237 -17.10 18.72 16.79
N GLU A 238 -17.99 19.25 17.60
CA GLU A 238 -18.43 18.62 18.85
C GLU A 238 -19.30 17.39 18.58
N TRP A 239 -20.31 17.47 17.70
CA TRP A 239 -21.10 16.32 17.27
C TRP A 239 -20.23 15.23 16.62
N TYR A 240 -19.32 15.65 15.74
CA TYR A 240 -18.31 14.83 15.09
C TYR A 240 -17.42 14.10 16.11
N ARG A 241 -16.97 14.79 17.17
CA ARG A 241 -16.17 14.18 18.25
C ARG A 241 -16.95 13.20 19.10
N LEU A 242 -18.24 13.47 19.33
CA LEU A 242 -19.09 12.67 20.22
C LEU A 242 -19.77 11.50 19.49
N GLY A 243 -19.71 11.45 18.16
CA GLY A 243 -20.41 10.44 17.36
C GLY A 243 -21.93 10.54 17.50
N LEU A 244 -22.44 11.76 17.72
CA LEU A 244 -23.87 12.00 17.96
C LEU A 244 -24.54 12.43 16.65
N ASP A 245 -25.49 11.63 16.19
CA ASP A 245 -26.51 12.08 15.25
C ASP A 245 -27.63 12.81 16.00
N LYS A 246 -28.13 13.90 15.42
CA LYS A 246 -29.16 14.79 16.00
C LYS A 246 -30.46 14.07 16.38
N ASP A 247 -30.69 12.86 15.88
CA ASP A 247 -31.91 12.08 16.14
C ASP A 247 -31.89 11.31 17.47
N ASN A 248 -30.82 11.43 18.27
CA ASN A 248 -30.72 10.81 19.61
C ASN A 248 -31.06 11.76 20.78
N GLU A 249 -31.57 12.97 20.53
CA GLU A 249 -32.12 13.90 21.55
C GLU A 249 -33.65 14.02 21.44
#